data_AF-A0A0G3XCT6-F1
#
_entry.id   AF-A0A0G3XCT6-F1
#
_cell.length_a   1.000
_cell.length_b   1.000
_cell.length_c   1.000
_cell.angle_alpha   90.00
_cell.angle_beta   90.00
_cell.angle_gamma   90.00
#
_symmetry.space_group_name_H-M   'P 1'
#
loop_
_entity.id
_entity.type
_entity.pdbx_description
1 polymer ?
#
loop_
_entity_poly.entity_id
_entity_poly.type
_entity_poly.pdbx_seq_one_letter_code
_entity_poly.pdbx_strand_id
1 'polypeptide(L)'
;MNVYRIETNQGNGPFGDDYAMIETLMLRSGRQTHTDDVENYPNPWFDKGFDRRELTVNFAAGRAYCGVIDLEGIDHWFPEPVRIWMAQNGYRLAVYRCADEDVLQGDKQVLFLRSKADLTDTLDIITLEPKGD
;
A
#
# COMPACT_ATOMS: atom_id res chain seq x y z
N MET A 1 -8.08 -12.99 1.93
CA MET A 1 -8.52 -11.57 1.91
C MET A 1 -8.15 -10.83 0.63
N ASN A 2 -8.84 -9.73 0.31
CA ASN A 2 -8.37 -8.75 -0.67
C ASN A 2 -7.43 -7.74 0.01
N VAL A 3 -6.39 -7.33 -0.70
CA VAL A 3 -5.42 -6.32 -0.28
C VAL A 3 -5.27 -5.28 -1.37
N TYR A 4 -5.45 -4.02 -1.00
CA TYR A 4 -5.36 -2.88 -1.90
C TYR A 4 -4.01 -2.21 -1.76
N ARG A 5 -3.34 -1.94 -2.88
CA ARG A 5 -2.00 -1.33 -2.90
C ARG A 5 -1.84 -0.42 -4.10
N ILE A 6 -1.40 0.81 -3.86
CA ILE A 6 -0.87 1.65 -4.94
C ILE A 6 0.55 1.21 -5.27
N GLU A 7 0.83 1.04 -6.56
CA GLU A 7 2.15 0.63 -7.07
C GLU A 7 2.39 1.19 -8.48
N THR A 8 3.65 1.24 -8.90
CA THR A 8 4.00 1.50 -10.30
C THR A 8 3.61 0.31 -11.18
N ASN A 9 3.61 0.49 -12.51
CA ASN A 9 3.40 -0.62 -13.46
C ASN A 9 4.41 -1.78 -13.32
N GLN A 10 5.55 -1.56 -12.66
CA GLN A 10 6.55 -2.61 -12.37
C GLN A 10 6.26 -3.35 -11.04
N GLY A 11 5.26 -2.90 -10.28
CA GLY A 11 4.91 -3.42 -8.95
C GLY A 11 5.68 -2.78 -7.80
N ASN A 12 6.44 -1.71 -8.07
CA ASN A 12 7.19 -1.02 -7.02
C ASN A 12 6.24 -0.14 -6.19
N GLY A 13 6.48 -0.09 -4.88
CA GLY A 13 5.69 0.77 -4.00
C GLY A 13 6.00 2.25 -4.21
N PRO A 14 5.06 3.15 -3.86
CA PRO A 14 5.21 4.60 -4.03
C PRO A 14 6.38 5.21 -3.24
N PHE A 15 6.84 4.56 -2.18
CA PHE A 15 7.94 5.03 -1.33
C PHE A 15 9.32 4.52 -1.73
N GLY A 16 9.47 4.07 -2.97
CA GLY A 16 10.77 3.82 -3.59
C GLY A 16 11.33 5.12 -4.18
N ASP A 17 11.46 5.15 -5.50
CA ASP A 17 12.15 6.22 -6.23
C ASP A 17 11.46 7.59 -6.12
N ASP A 18 10.15 7.63 -5.89
CA ASP A 18 9.36 8.88 -5.84
C ASP A 18 9.08 9.39 -4.41
N TYR A 19 9.73 8.80 -3.39
CA TYR A 19 9.47 9.08 -1.96
C TYR A 19 9.37 10.57 -1.65
N ALA A 20 10.38 11.36 -2.03
CA ALA A 20 10.47 12.78 -1.68
C ALA A 20 9.35 13.62 -2.32
N MET A 21 8.92 13.26 -3.53
CA MET A 21 7.84 13.95 -4.21
C MET A 21 6.50 13.64 -3.56
N ILE A 22 6.22 12.36 -3.27
CA ILE A 22 4.99 11.94 -2.63
C ILE A 22 4.89 12.52 -1.22
N GLU A 23 5.99 12.53 -0.47
CA GLU A 23 6.10 13.21 0.82
C GLU A 23 5.72 14.69 0.72
N THR A 24 6.26 15.40 -0.28
CA THR A 24 5.93 16.81 -0.50
C THR A 24 4.44 17.01 -0.80
N LEU A 25 3.82 16.16 -1.60
CA LEU A 25 2.41 16.25 -1.95
C LEU A 25 1.50 15.94 -0.75
N MET A 26 1.86 14.93 0.06
CA MET A 26 1.18 14.60 1.31
C MET A 26 1.17 15.79 2.26
N LEU A 27 2.35 16.38 2.52
CA LEU A 27 2.49 17.56 3.38
C LEU A 27 1.65 18.75 2.89
N ARG A 28 1.62 18.99 1.58
CA ARG A 28 0.78 20.05 0.97
C ARG A 28 -0.71 19.78 1.11
N SER A 29 -1.12 18.52 1.17
CA SER A 29 -2.51 18.11 1.42
C SER A 29 -2.90 18.16 2.91
N GLY A 30 -2.01 18.62 3.79
CA GLY A 30 -2.23 18.66 5.23
C GLY A 30 -2.09 17.30 5.92
N ARG A 31 -1.51 16.31 5.23
CA ARG A 31 -1.24 14.97 5.77
C ARG A 31 0.24 14.85 6.13
N GLN A 32 0.54 14.29 7.30
CA GLN A 32 1.90 13.84 7.62
C GLN A 32 2.20 12.54 6.85
N THR A 33 3.48 12.24 6.60
CA THR A 33 3.89 11.09 5.81
C THR A 33 3.61 9.76 6.52
N HIS A 34 3.74 8.68 5.73
CA HIS A 34 3.32 7.28 5.93
C HIS A 34 3.64 6.57 7.25
N THR A 35 4.32 7.23 8.18
CA THR A 35 4.80 6.63 9.41
C THR A 35 4.17 7.20 10.67
N ASP A 36 3.43 8.31 10.60
CA ASP A 36 3.18 9.10 11.81
C ASP A 36 1.76 8.97 12.38
N ASP A 37 0.81 8.40 11.64
CA ASP A 37 -0.45 7.96 12.25
C ASP A 37 -0.31 6.53 12.80
N VAL A 38 0.75 6.29 13.59
CA VAL A 38 0.94 5.01 14.29
C VAL A 38 -0.24 4.71 15.21
N GLU A 39 -0.91 5.75 15.72
CA GLU A 39 -2.04 5.61 16.63
C GLU A 39 -3.31 5.08 15.94
N ASN A 40 -3.62 5.51 14.71
CA ASN A 40 -4.84 5.08 14.00
C ASN A 40 -4.57 4.12 12.82
N TYR A 41 -3.37 4.16 12.23
CA TYR A 41 -2.93 3.32 11.12
C TYR A 41 -1.54 2.74 11.41
N PRO A 42 -1.39 1.93 12.46
CA PRO A 42 -0.12 1.31 12.73
C PRO A 42 0.31 0.37 11.61
N ASN A 43 1.60 0.43 11.28
CA ASN A 43 2.18 -0.60 10.43
C ASN A 43 2.18 -1.93 11.21
N PRO A 44 1.69 -3.04 10.65
CA PRO A 44 1.66 -4.33 11.34
C PRO A 44 3.06 -4.78 11.77
N TRP A 45 4.09 -4.26 11.10
CA TRP A 45 5.49 -4.38 11.48
C TRP A 45 5.81 -3.84 12.89
N PHE A 46 5.34 -2.65 13.23
CA PHE A 46 5.63 -1.99 14.50
C PHE A 46 4.74 -2.51 15.62
N ASP A 47 3.51 -2.92 15.29
CA ASP A 47 2.48 -3.25 16.29
C ASP A 47 2.44 -4.72 16.69
N LYS A 48 2.54 -5.63 15.73
CA LYS A 48 2.35 -7.06 15.98
C LYS A 48 3.67 -7.76 16.34
N GLY A 49 4.79 -7.04 16.26
CA GLY A 49 6.12 -7.50 16.64
C GLY A 49 6.74 -8.51 15.66
N PHE A 50 8.07 -8.61 15.75
CA PHE A 50 8.92 -9.51 14.98
C PHE A 50 8.78 -10.98 15.40
N ASP A 51 7.78 -11.71 14.91
CA ASP A 51 7.82 -13.19 14.95
C ASP A 51 7.82 -13.85 13.56
N ARG A 52 7.98 -13.05 12.49
CA ARG A 52 8.10 -13.58 11.12
C ARG A 52 9.42 -13.13 10.49
N ARG A 53 10.52 -13.76 10.91
CA ARG A 53 11.88 -13.59 10.34
C ARG A 53 11.87 -13.60 8.81
N GLU A 54 10.97 -14.40 8.22
CA GLU A 54 10.74 -14.47 6.77
C GLU A 54 10.22 -13.14 6.19
N LEU A 55 9.20 -12.51 6.76
CA LEU A 55 8.69 -11.22 6.27
C LEU A 55 9.71 -10.11 6.44
N THR A 56 10.50 -10.11 7.52
CA THR A 56 11.59 -9.14 7.71
C THR A 56 12.65 -9.23 6.64
N VAL A 57 13.16 -10.44 6.38
CA VAL A 57 14.17 -10.69 5.34
C VAL A 57 13.60 -10.38 3.95
N ASN A 58 12.32 -10.68 3.71
CA ASN A 58 11.69 -10.40 2.43
C ASN A 58 11.37 -8.91 2.25
N PHE A 59 10.98 -8.17 3.29
CA PHE A 59 10.74 -6.73 3.20
C PHE A 59 12.03 -5.98 2.87
N ALA A 60 13.12 -6.27 3.58
CA ALA A 60 14.45 -5.71 3.30
C ALA A 60 14.97 -6.07 1.90
N ALA A 61 14.48 -7.18 1.32
CA ALA A 61 14.82 -7.61 -0.04
C ALA A 61 13.79 -7.17 -1.10
N GLY A 62 12.84 -6.29 -0.78
CA GLY A 62 11.81 -5.81 -1.71
C GLY A 62 10.77 -6.86 -2.13
N ARG A 63 10.71 -7.99 -1.42
CA ARG A 63 9.83 -9.15 -1.70
C ARG A 63 8.53 -9.15 -0.88
N ALA A 64 8.47 -8.34 0.18
CA ALA A 64 7.26 -8.13 0.95
C ALA A 64 6.64 -6.76 0.61
N TYR A 65 5.33 -6.74 0.43
CA TYR A 65 4.53 -5.58 0.10
C TYR A 65 3.69 -5.15 1.30
N CYS A 66 3.40 -3.85 1.33
CA CYS A 66 2.47 -3.24 2.26
C CYS A 66 1.23 -2.74 1.50
N GLY A 67 0.06 -2.96 2.06
CA GLY A 67 -1.20 -2.47 1.52
C GLY A 67 -2.20 -2.25 2.65
N VAL A 68 -3.45 -2.02 2.27
CA VAL A 68 -4.57 -1.84 3.19
C VAL A 68 -5.67 -2.85 2.89
N ILE A 69 -6.54 -3.07 3.85
CA ILE A 69 -7.60 -4.08 3.77
C ILE A 69 -8.88 -3.56 3.09
N ASP A 70 -9.01 -2.25 2.91
CA ASP A 70 -10.16 -1.57 2.33
C ASP A 70 -9.76 -0.31 1.54
N LEU A 71 -10.69 0.24 0.76
CA LEU A 71 -10.47 1.46 -0.03
C LEU A 71 -10.42 2.73 0.82
N GLU A 72 -11.05 2.73 1.99
CA GLU A 72 -10.96 3.83 2.96
C GLU A 72 -9.50 4.04 3.38
N GLY A 73 -8.76 2.95 3.61
CA GLY A 73 -7.33 3.00 3.88
C GLY A 73 -6.52 3.59 2.73
N ILE A 74 -6.92 3.37 1.47
CA ILE A 74 -6.25 3.98 0.31
C ILE A 74 -6.47 5.50 0.31
N ASP A 75 -7.71 5.95 0.52
CA ASP A 75 -8.03 7.38 0.54
C ASP A 75 -7.37 8.10 1.72
N HIS A 76 -7.30 7.44 2.88
CA HIS A 76 -6.61 7.96 4.05
C HIS A 76 -5.10 8.13 3.80
N TRP A 77 -4.46 7.12 3.21
CA TRP A 77 -3.02 7.14 2.92
C TRP A 77 -2.63 8.01 1.74
N PHE A 78 -3.48 8.07 0.74
CA PHE A 78 -3.24 8.80 -0.49
C PHE A 78 -4.47 9.65 -0.79
N PRO A 79 -4.50 10.90 -0.31
CA PRO A 79 -5.60 11.79 -0.61
C PRO A 79 -5.66 12.09 -2.11
N GLU A 80 -6.82 12.46 -2.61
CA GLU A 80 -7.10 12.64 -4.04
C GLU A 80 -6.03 13.44 -4.81
N PRO A 81 -5.49 14.59 -4.32
CA PRO A 81 -4.44 15.32 -5.05
C PRO A 81 -3.16 14.49 -5.30
N VAL A 82 -2.82 13.60 -4.36
CA VAL A 82 -1.68 12.68 -4.48
C VAL A 82 -2.02 11.59 -5.49
N ARG A 83 -3.24 11.03 -5.44
CA ARG A 83 -3.70 9.99 -6.37
C ARG A 83 -3.78 10.49 -7.82
N ILE A 84 -4.18 11.75 -8.04
CA ILE A 84 -4.15 12.39 -9.36
C ILE A 84 -2.71 12.45 -9.90
N TRP A 85 -1.76 12.91 -9.08
CA TRP A 85 -0.36 12.95 -9.49
C TRP A 85 0.18 11.54 -9.79
N MET A 86 -0.14 10.56 -8.93
CA MET A 86 0.25 9.17 -9.13
C MET A 86 -0.30 8.60 -10.44
N ALA A 87 -1.58 8.85 -10.78
CA ALA A 87 -2.17 8.45 -12.05
C ALA A 87 -1.38 8.99 -13.25
N GLN A 88 -1.00 10.27 -13.20
CA GLN A 88 -0.22 10.93 -14.26
C GLN A 88 1.19 10.38 -14.42
N ASN A 89 1.73 9.72 -13.38
CA ASN A 89 3.08 9.15 -13.36
C ASN A 89 3.08 7.62 -13.49
N GLY A 90 1.98 7.03 -13.96
CA GLY A 90 1.92 5.60 -14.31
C GLY A 90 1.78 4.66 -13.11
N TYR A 91 1.23 5.16 -12.01
CA TYR A 91 0.80 4.33 -10.89
C TYR A 91 -0.58 3.71 -11.15
N ARG A 92 -0.84 2.60 -10.45
CA ARG A 92 -2.11 1.89 -10.46
C ARG A 92 -2.52 1.49 -9.06
N LEU A 93 -3.83 1.29 -8.85
CA LEU A 93 -4.35 0.65 -7.65
C LEU A 93 -4.55 -0.84 -7.91
N ALA A 94 -3.65 -1.67 -7.38
CA ALA A 94 -3.66 -3.12 -7.53
C ALA A 94 -4.50 -3.78 -6.43
N VAL A 95 -5.28 -4.80 -6.80
CA VAL A 95 -6.03 -5.65 -5.87
C VAL A 95 -5.43 -7.04 -5.86
N TYR A 96 -4.78 -7.39 -4.74
CA TYR A 96 -4.22 -8.70 -4.52
C TYR A 96 -5.17 -9.58 -3.72
N ARG A 97 -5.31 -10.84 -4.11
CA ARG A 97 -5.90 -11.89 -3.28
C ARG A 97 -4.78 -12.59 -2.52
N CYS A 98 -4.87 -12.57 -1.20
CA CYS A 98 -3.93 -13.24 -0.29
C CYS A 98 -4.67 -14.30 0.53
N ALA A 99 -4.01 -15.40 0.87
CA ALA A 99 -4.48 -16.30 1.92
C ALA A 99 -4.28 -15.62 3.29
N ASP A 100 -5.24 -15.79 4.20
CA ASP A 100 -5.23 -15.06 5.48
C ASP A 100 -4.04 -15.51 6.37
N GLU A 101 -3.61 -16.77 6.25
CA GLU A 101 -2.42 -17.28 6.92
C GLU A 101 -1.09 -16.66 6.43
N ASP A 102 -1.05 -16.23 5.17
CA ASP A 102 0.15 -15.73 4.49
C ASP A 102 0.38 -14.22 4.65
N VAL A 103 -0.52 -13.55 5.37
CA VAL A 103 -0.39 -12.13 5.67
C VAL A 103 -0.01 -11.88 7.13
N LEU A 104 0.60 -10.73 7.39
CA LEU A 104 0.62 -10.10 8.70
C LEU A 104 -0.37 -8.95 8.69
N GLN A 105 -1.56 -9.19 9.22
CA GLN A 105 -2.65 -8.23 9.26
C GLN A 105 -2.60 -7.38 10.54
N GLY A 106 -2.55 -6.07 10.37
CA GLY A 106 -2.91 -5.08 11.38
C GLY A 106 -4.35 -4.62 11.20
N ASP A 107 -4.76 -3.62 11.98
CA ASP A 107 -6.17 -3.20 12.01
C ASP A 107 -6.62 -2.52 10.70
N LYS A 108 -5.68 -1.83 10.03
CA LYS A 108 -5.93 -1.11 8.77
C LYS A 108 -4.95 -1.47 7.66
N GLN A 109 -3.76 -1.91 8.03
CA GLN A 109 -2.67 -2.25 7.13
C GLN A 109 -2.41 -3.76 7.09
N VAL A 110 -1.77 -4.21 6.03
CA VAL A 110 -1.37 -5.60 5.87
C VAL A 110 -0.02 -5.70 5.19
N LEU A 111 0.82 -6.60 5.69
CA LEU A 111 2.06 -7.01 5.02
C LEU A 111 1.87 -8.40 4.42
N PHE A 112 2.35 -8.59 3.20
CA PHE A 112 2.23 -9.85 2.48
C PHE A 112 3.42 -10.09 1.55
N LEU A 113 3.66 -11.34 1.17
CA LEU A 113 4.67 -11.67 0.17
C LEU A 113 4.05 -11.64 -1.23
N ARG A 114 4.63 -10.87 -2.15
CA ARG A 114 4.15 -10.80 -3.54
C ARG A 114 4.07 -12.18 -4.19
N SER A 115 5.05 -13.04 -3.92
CA SER A 115 5.12 -14.40 -4.48
C SER A 115 4.03 -15.36 -4.01
N LYS A 116 3.26 -14.97 -2.99
CA LYS A 116 2.15 -15.75 -2.42
C LYS A 116 0.78 -15.08 -2.64
N ALA A 117 0.75 -14.01 -3.42
CA ALA A 117 -0.45 -13.22 -3.66
C ALA A 117 -0.77 -13.17 -5.15
N ASP A 118 -2.05 -13.28 -5.47
CA ASP A 118 -2.54 -13.23 -6.85
C ASP A 118 -3.04 -11.82 -7.16
N LEU A 119 -2.52 -11.20 -8.21
CA LEU A 119 -3.09 -9.94 -8.71
C LEU A 119 -4.43 -10.25 -9.40
N THR A 120 -5.53 -9.88 -8.77
CA THR A 120 -6.88 -10.21 -9.24
C THR A 120 -7.54 -9.07 -10.02
N ASP A 121 -7.18 -7.83 -9.74
CA ASP A 121 -7.81 -6.66 -10.37
C ASP A 121 -6.87 -5.43 -10.36
N THR A 122 -7.21 -4.43 -11.17
CA THR A 122 -6.62 -3.10 -11.15
C THR A 122 -7.71 -2.05 -11.24
N LEU A 123 -7.85 -1.27 -10.17
CA LEU A 123 -8.84 -0.20 -10.07
C LEU A 123 -8.29 1.12 -10.62
N ASP A 124 -9.20 2.04 -10.91
CA ASP A 124 -8.82 3.42 -11.15
C ASP A 124 -8.32 4.06 -9.85
N ILE A 125 -7.12 4.64 -9.91
CA ILE A 125 -6.46 5.20 -8.73
C ILE A 125 -7.13 6.51 -8.28
N ILE A 126 -7.83 7.23 -9.16
CA ILE A 126 -8.49 8.50 -8.85
C ILE A 126 -9.90 8.24 -8.29
N THR A 127 -10.68 7.36 -8.90
CA THR A 127 -12.05 7.08 -8.43
C THR A 127 -12.12 5.99 -7.37
N LEU A 128 -11.09 5.14 -7.25
CA LEU A 128 -11.08 3.91 -6.43
C LEU A 128 -12.11 2.87 -6.88
N GLU A 129 -12.68 3.02 -8.08
CA GLU A 129 -13.65 2.10 -8.65
C GLU A 129 -12.98 1.17 -9.68
N PRO A 130 -13.58 0.00 -9.98
CA PRO A 130 -13.14 -0.81 -11.10
C PRO A 130 -13.12 0.01 -12.39
N LYS A 131 -12.05 -0.12 -13.18
CA LYS A 131 -12.06 0.43 -14.53
C LYS A 131 -13.11 -0.36 -15.33
N GLY A 132 -14.24 0.26 -15.65
CA GLY A 132 -15.18 -0.32 -16.59
C GLY A 132 -14.47 -0.61 -17.92
N ASP A 133 -14.76 -1.79 -18.49
CA ASP A 133 -14.26 -2.23 -19.80
C ASP A 133 -14.56 -1.21 -20.92
#